data_AF-A0A1Q8EDQ6-F1
#
_entry.id   AF-A0A1Q8EDQ6-F1
#
_cell.length_a   1.000
_cell.length_b   1.000
_cell.length_c   1.000
_cell.angle_alpha   90.00
_cell.angle_beta   90.00
_cell.angle_gamma   90.00
#
_symmetry.space_group_name_H-M   'P 1'
#
loop_
_entity.id
_entity.type
_entity.pdbx_description
1 polymer ?
#
loop_
_entity_poly.entity_id
_entity_poly.type
_entity_poly.pdbx_seq_one_letter_code
_entity_poly.pdbx_strand_id
1 'polypeptide(L)'
;MQQRIQAVQSAIAQREETIRQEQANQAVADLAAQQEQRTVYVARNGTSDAYWYSLDNMPSNTRFDRVVAMSEAEAIASGKHPAKGHG
;
A
#
# COMPACT_ATOMS: atom_id res chain seq x y z
N MET A 1 -36.17 -19.00 29.98
CA MET A 1 -36.23 -17.89 28.99
C MET A 1 -34.94 -17.04 28.96
N GLN A 2 -34.32 -16.75 30.11
CA GLN A 2 -33.13 -15.87 30.21
C GLN A 2 -31.87 -16.37 29.46
N GLN A 3 -31.58 -17.69 29.46
CA GLN A 3 -30.42 -18.30 28.80
C GLN A 3 -30.39 -18.08 27.27
N ARG A 4 -31.56 -18.06 26.62
CA ARG A 4 -31.65 -17.90 25.15
C ARG A 4 -31.32 -16.48 24.71
N ILE A 5 -31.65 -15.47 25.52
CA ILE A 5 -31.35 -14.05 25.23
C ILE A 5 -29.85 -13.80 25.39
N GLN A 6 -29.18 -14.45 26.34
CA GLN A 6 -27.75 -14.32 26.54
C GLN A 6 -26.95 -14.96 25.40
N ALA A 7 -27.35 -16.17 24.95
CA ALA A 7 -26.73 -16.83 23.81
C ALA A 7 -26.86 -16.04 22.49
N VAL A 8 -28.00 -15.38 22.26
CA VAL A 8 -28.22 -14.54 21.07
C VAL A 8 -27.34 -13.28 21.11
N GLN A 9 -27.20 -12.62 22.26
CA GLN A 9 -26.31 -11.47 22.41
C GLN A 9 -24.84 -11.82 22.15
N SER A 10 -24.38 -12.96 22.66
CA SER A 10 -23.01 -13.44 22.40
C SER A 10 -22.76 -13.76 20.92
N ALA A 11 -23.75 -14.35 20.24
CA ALA A 11 -23.63 -14.66 18.81
C ALA A 11 -23.61 -13.40 17.92
N ILE A 12 -24.31 -12.34 18.31
CA ILE A 12 -24.26 -11.05 17.62
C ILE A 12 -22.88 -10.40 17.81
N ALA A 13 -22.36 -10.36 19.04
CA ALA A 13 -21.04 -9.80 19.32
C ALA A 13 -19.92 -10.50 18.53
N GLN A 14 -19.94 -11.84 18.43
CA GLN A 14 -18.96 -12.58 17.63
C GLN A 14 -19.08 -12.32 16.12
N ARG A 15 -20.31 -12.16 15.61
CA ARG A 15 -20.53 -11.80 14.21
C ARG A 15 -20.03 -10.39 13.91
N GLU A 16 -20.26 -9.43 14.81
CA GLU A 16 -19.75 -8.07 14.68
C GLU A 16 -18.21 -8.03 14.64
N GLU A 17 -17.55 -8.85 15.47
CA GLU A 17 -16.09 -8.96 15.46
C GLU A 17 -15.57 -9.63 14.18
N THR A 18 -16.24 -10.67 13.70
CA THR A 18 -15.88 -11.35 12.44
C THR A 18 -16.02 -10.40 11.25
N ILE A 19 -17.10 -9.62 11.20
CA ILE A 19 -17.33 -8.63 10.14
C ILE A 19 -16.26 -7.54 10.19
N ARG A 20 -15.88 -7.06 11.38
CA ARG A 20 -14.78 -6.09 11.52
C ARG A 20 -13.45 -6.65 11.04
N GLN A 21 -13.12 -7.90 11.39
CA GLN A 21 -11.88 -8.54 10.95
C GLN A 21 -11.88 -8.74 9.43
N GLU A 22 -12.99 -9.17 8.86
CA GLU A 22 -13.12 -9.35 7.41
C GLU A 22 -13.00 -8.02 6.66
N GLN A 23 -13.64 -6.95 7.16
CA GLN A 23 -13.50 -5.60 6.61
C GLN A 23 -12.07 -5.07 6.71
N ALA A 24 -11.38 -5.31 7.83
CA ALA A 24 -9.98 -4.91 8.00
C ALA A 24 -9.07 -5.66 7.02
N ASN A 25 -9.26 -6.98 6.87
CA ASN A 25 -8.50 -7.78 5.92
C ASN A 25 -8.75 -7.35 4.47
N GLN A 26 -10.00 -7.06 4.12
CA GLN A 26 -10.36 -6.57 2.79
C GLN A 26 -9.68 -5.21 2.52
N ALA A 27 -9.71 -4.28 3.48
CA ALA A 27 -9.06 -2.97 3.33
C ALA A 27 -7.53 -3.09 3.15
N VAL A 28 -6.89 -4.01 3.87
CA VAL A 28 -5.45 -4.28 3.70
C VAL A 28 -5.16 -4.88 2.32
N ALA A 29 -5.98 -5.81 1.86
CA ALA A 29 -5.84 -6.42 0.54
C ALA A 29 -6.03 -5.39 -0.59
N ASP A 30 -7.02 -4.51 -0.48
CA ASP A 30 -7.25 -3.41 -1.43
C ASP A 30 -6.05 -2.45 -1.47
N LEU A 31 -5.49 -2.08 -0.31
CA LEU A 31 -4.29 -1.24 -0.26
C LEU A 31 -3.09 -1.92 -0.91
N ALA A 32 -2.88 -3.21 -0.63
CA ALA A 32 -1.79 -3.98 -1.22
C ALA A 32 -1.94 -4.07 -2.75
N ALA A 33 -3.15 -4.36 -3.23
CA ALA A 33 -3.46 -4.41 -4.65
C ALA A 33 -3.21 -3.06 -5.33
N GLN A 34 -3.56 -1.94 -4.68
CA GLN A 34 -3.25 -0.62 -5.20
C GLN A 34 -1.74 -0.36 -5.29
N GLN A 35 -0.96 -0.71 -4.27
CA GLN A 35 0.50 -0.55 -4.29
C GLN A 35 1.18 -1.42 -5.35
N GLU A 36 0.63 -2.60 -5.61
CA GLU A 36 1.15 -3.50 -6.64
C GLU A 36 0.85 -3.00 -8.05
N GLN A 37 -0.33 -2.38 -8.25
CA GLN A 37 -0.74 -1.77 -9.52
C GLN A 37 -0.10 -0.40 -9.77
N ARG A 38 0.38 0.28 -8.72
CA ARG A 38 0.94 1.63 -8.85
C ARG A 38 2.37 1.57 -9.38
N THR A 39 2.55 1.98 -10.63
CA THR A 39 3.87 2.13 -11.23
C THR A 39 4.59 3.34 -10.63
N VAL A 40 5.82 3.12 -10.18
CA VAL A 40 6.75 4.15 -9.72
C VAL A 40 8.03 4.10 -10.54
N TYR A 41 8.74 5.22 -10.57
CA TYR A 41 9.95 5.42 -11.33
C TYR A 41 11.13 5.57 -10.39
N VAL A 42 12.22 4.84 -10.65
CA VAL A 42 13.43 4.84 -9.82
C VAL A 42 14.63 5.20 -10.69
N ALA A 43 15.34 6.26 -10.31
CA ALA A 43 16.52 6.72 -11.02
C ALA A 43 17.74 5.79 -10.81
N ARG A 44 18.83 6.08 -11.54
CA ARG A 44 20.12 5.38 -11.44
C ARG A 44 20.01 3.87 -11.69
N ASN A 45 19.31 3.47 -12.74
CA ASN A 45 19.05 2.07 -13.10
C ASN A 45 18.37 1.28 -11.95
N GLY A 46 17.43 1.91 -11.25
CA GLY A 46 16.76 1.29 -10.10
C GLY A 46 17.55 1.27 -8.80
N THR A 47 18.78 1.81 -8.76
CA THR A 47 19.62 1.82 -7.54
C THR A 47 19.36 3.01 -6.62
N SER A 48 18.56 3.99 -7.03
CA SER A 48 18.17 5.10 -6.17
C SER A 48 17.41 4.62 -4.93
N ASP A 49 17.72 5.21 -3.77
CA ASP A 49 16.99 5.02 -2.51
C ASP A 49 15.59 5.68 -2.57
N ALA A 50 15.45 6.71 -3.41
CA ALA A 50 14.18 7.39 -3.63
C ALA A 50 13.45 6.87 -4.87
N TYR A 51 12.11 6.81 -4.81
CA TYR A 51 11.21 6.58 -5.95
C TYR A 51 10.26 7.77 -6.18
N TRP A 52 9.78 7.92 -7.42
CA TRP A 52 8.87 8.99 -7.83
C TRP A 52 7.63 8.42 -8.50
N TYR A 53 6.47 9.06 -8.32
CA TYR A 53 5.22 8.66 -8.99
C TYR A 53 5.17 9.08 -10.47
N SER A 54 5.94 10.11 -10.84
CA SER A 54 5.94 10.69 -12.18
C SER A 54 7.35 11.13 -12.55
N LEU A 55 7.69 11.03 -13.84
CA LEU A 55 8.95 11.55 -14.38
C LEU A 55 9.09 13.07 -14.19
N ASP A 56 7.98 13.80 -14.19
CA ASP A 56 7.93 15.25 -13.95
C ASP A 56 8.41 15.66 -12.54
N ASN A 57 8.15 14.81 -11.54
CA ASN A 57 8.58 15.03 -10.16
C ASN A 57 10.07 14.70 -9.95
N MET A 58 10.75 14.15 -10.95
CA MET A 58 12.16 13.83 -10.85
C MET A 58 13.01 15.10 -10.95
N PRO A 59 14.12 15.20 -10.19
CA PRO A 59 15.04 16.32 -10.31
C PRO A 59 15.47 16.56 -11.76
N SER A 60 15.64 17.81 -12.19
CA SER A 60 16.01 18.13 -13.58
C SER A 60 17.35 17.54 -14.03
N ASN A 61 18.23 17.14 -13.10
CA ASN A 61 19.49 16.44 -13.38
C ASN A 61 19.32 14.92 -13.56
N THR A 62 18.09 14.41 -13.50
CA THR A 62 17.80 12.99 -13.65
C THR A 62 18.09 12.54 -15.07
N ARG A 63 18.87 11.48 -15.20
CA ARG A 63 19.10 10.82 -16.48
C ARG A 63 17.93 9.88 -16.77
N PHE A 64 16.92 10.37 -17.49
CA PHE A 64 15.70 9.61 -17.83
C PHE A 64 15.96 8.28 -18.54
N ASP A 65 17.02 8.19 -19.35
CA ASP A 65 17.50 6.95 -19.97
C ASP A 65 17.87 5.85 -18.94
N ARG A 66 18.17 6.23 -17.69
CA ARG A 66 18.50 5.34 -16.58
C ARG A 66 17.39 5.25 -15.53
N VAL A 67 16.16 5.55 -15.92
CA VAL A 67 15.00 5.41 -15.03
C VAL A 67 14.35 4.05 -15.31
N VAL A 68 14.10 3.30 -14.24
CA VAL A 68 13.40 2.02 -14.30
C VAL A 68 12.01 2.21 -13.69
N ALA A 69 11.01 1.64 -14.33
CA ALA A 69 9.65 1.55 -13.80
C ALA A 69 9.49 0.22 -13.03
N MET A 70 8.93 0.27 -11.83
CA MET A 70 8.58 -0.90 -11.01
C MET A 70 7.33 -0.61 -10.19
N SER A 71 6.75 -1.60 -9.52
CA SER A 71 5.61 -1.36 -8.62
C SER A 71 6.06 -0.66 -7.34
N GLU A 72 5.18 0.15 -6.75
CA GLU A 72 5.43 0.77 -5.45
C GLU A 72 5.74 -0.28 -4.38
N ALA A 73 5.02 -1.41 -4.40
CA ALA A 73 5.28 -2.54 -3.52
C ALA A 73 6.73 -3.07 -3.64
N GLU A 74 7.26 -3.20 -4.86
CA GLU A 74 8.65 -3.65 -5.07
C GLU A 74 9.68 -2.62 -4.63
N ALA A 75 9.38 -1.33 -4.84
CA ALA A 75 10.23 -0.24 -4.36
C ALA A 75 10.32 -0.26 -2.83
N ILE A 76 9.17 -0.38 -2.13
CA ILE A 76 9.09 -0.47 -0.67
C ILE A 76 9.80 -1.74 -0.16
N ALA A 77 9.58 -2.88 -0.80
CA ALA A 77 10.25 -4.15 -0.47
C ALA A 77 11.77 -4.06 -0.63
N SER A 78 12.25 -3.25 -1.58
CA SER A 78 13.66 -2.93 -1.79
C SER A 78 14.21 -1.88 -0.82
N GLY A 79 13.42 -1.42 0.16
CA GLY A 79 13.80 -0.40 1.14
C GLY A 79 13.80 1.03 0.60
N LYS A 80 13.19 1.27 -0.57
CA LYS A 80 13.11 2.61 -1.17
C LYS A 80 12.02 3.43 -0.51
N HIS A 81 12.23 4.74 -0.48
CA HIS A 81 11.27 5.69 0.08
C HIS A 81 10.74 6.64 -1.00
N PRO A 82 9.53 7.18 -0.86
CA PRO A 82 9.05 8.19 -1.79
C PRO A 82 9.97 9.41 -1.71
N ALA A 83 10.28 9.98 -2.87
CA ALA A 83 11.01 11.23 -2.93
C ALA A 83 10.20 12.31 -2.20
N LYS A 84 10.85 13.09 -1.32
CA LYS A 84 10.23 14.28 -0.74
C LYS A 84 9.97 15.24 -1.91
N GLY A 85 8.69 15.55 -2.15
CA GLY A 85 8.31 16.53 -3.15
C GLY A 85 9.09 17.82 -2.90
N HIS A 86 9.82 18.28 -3.90
CA HIS A 86 10.35 19.64 -3.90
C HIS A 86 9.17 20.53 -4.29
N GLY A 87 8.39 20.94 -3.28
CA GLY A 87 7.49 22.08 -3.38
C GLY A 87 8.28 23.36 -3.24
#